data_AF-A0A6L8BDF3-F1
#
_entry.id   AF-A0A6L8BDF3-F1
#
_cell.length_a   1.000
_cell.length_b   1.000
_cell.length_c   1.000
_cell.angle_alpha   90.00
_cell.angle_beta   90.00
_cell.angle_gamma   90.00
#
_symmetry.space_group_name_H-M   'P 1'
#
loop_
_entity.id
_entity.type
_entity.pdbx_description
1 polymer ?
#
loop_
_entity_poly.entity_id
_entity_poly.type
_entity_poly.pdbx_seq_one_letter_code
_entity_poly.pdbx_strand_id
1 'polypeptide(L)' 'VMDTITAGGKMDAPVQQRAFWCLLAGLAAMALMLGGGMASLQALTLTVGLPFAVVLLCMCAGLVKGLREELAIQN' A
#
# COMPACT_ATOMS: atom_id res chain seq x y z
N VAL A 1 5.08 5.17 -5.47
CA VAL A 1 3.70 4.69 -5.19
C VAL A 1 2.94 5.61 -4.24
N MET A 2 3.46 5.98 -3.06
CA MET A 2 2.78 6.95 -2.19
C MET A 2 2.56 8.30 -2.91
N ASP A 3 3.55 8.75 -3.67
CA ASP A 3 3.50 9.90 -4.57
C ASP A 3 2.41 9.75 -5.64
N THR A 4 2.31 8.61 -6.33
CA THR A 4 1.30 8.39 -7.38
C THR A 4 -0.12 8.25 -6.83
N ILE A 5 -0.30 7.66 -5.64
CA ILE A 5 -1.60 7.56 -4.94
C ILE A 5 -2.05 8.94 -4.46
N THR A 6 -1.14 9.74 -3.88
CA THR A 6 -1.45 11.09 -3.37
C THR A 6 -1.56 12.15 -4.47
N ALA A 7 -0.98 11.92 -5.65
CA ALA A 7 -1.16 12.75 -6.85
C ALA A 7 -2.48 12.48 -7.60
N GLY A 8 -3.36 11.62 -7.08
CA GLY A 8 -4.65 11.31 -7.69
C GLY A 8 -4.55 10.48 -8.97
N GLY A 9 -3.52 9.64 -9.10
CA GLY A 9 -3.31 8.78 -10.27
C GLY A 9 -2.58 9.45 -11.44
N LYS A 10 -2.15 10.70 -11.30
CA LYS A 10 -1.28 11.35 -12.29
C LYS A 10 0.13 10.77 -12.19
N MET A 11 0.64 10.21 -13.28
CA MET A 11 1.98 9.59 -13.32
C MET A 11 3.12 10.62 -13.18
N ASP A 12 2.85 11.88 -13.53
CA ASP A 12 3.79 13.01 -13.35
C ASP A 12 3.62 13.65 -11.97
N ALA A 13 4.02 12.94 -10.92
CA ALA A 13 4.14 13.56 -9.59
C ALA A 13 5.35 14.52 -9.59
N PRO A 14 5.21 15.78 -9.15
CA PRO A 14 6.30 16.74 -9.12
C PRO A 14 7.49 16.22 -8.29
N VAL A 15 8.72 16.47 -8.76
CA VAL A 15 9.97 15.95 -8.15
C VAL A 15 10.07 16.26 -6.65
N GLN A 16 9.52 17.40 -6.23
CA GLN A 16 9.43 17.82 -4.83
C GLN A 16 8.59 16.86 -3.97
N GLN A 17 7.47 16.36 -4.47
CA GLN A 17 6.59 15.41 -3.75
C GLN A 17 7.28 14.06 -3.58
N ARG A 18 8.05 13.61 -4.58
CA ARG A 18 8.84 12.38 -4.49
C ARG A 18 9.96 12.50 -3.44
N ALA A 19 10.69 13.62 -3.45
CA ALA A 19 11.75 13.89 -2.47
C ALA A 19 11.23 13.97 -1.03
N PHE A 20 10.07 14.62 -0.83
CA PHE A 20 9.39 14.66 0.47
C PHE A 20 9.10 13.26 1.03
N TRP A 21 8.48 12.39 0.22
CA TRP A 21 8.16 11.01 0.65
C TRP A 21 9.40 10.15 0.88
N CYS A 22 10.46 10.31 0.07
CA CYS A 22 11.74 9.62 0.31
C CYS A 22 12.39 10.01 1.64
N LEU A 23 12.45 11.32 1.94
CA LEU A 23 13.04 11.82 3.18
C LEU A 23 12.24 11.39 4.40
N LEU A 24 10.91 11.50 4.33
CA LEU A 24 10.01 11.08 5.41
C LEU A 24 10.15 9.58 5.70
N ALA A 25 10.18 8.74 4.67
CA ALA A 25 10.35 7.30 4.84
C ALA A 25 11.74 6.95 5.43
N GLY A 26 12.80 7.61 4.97
CA GLY A 26 14.15 7.41 5.51
C GLY A 26 14.26 7.82 6.99
N LEU A 27 13.69 8.97 7.35
CA LEU A 27 13.65 9.44 8.75
C LEU A 27 12.83 8.51 9.63
N ALA A 28 11.67 8.04 9.16
CA ALA A 28 10.84 7.09 9.90
C ALA A 28 11.59 5.77 10.13
N ALA A 29 12.28 5.23 9.11
CA ALA A 29 13.07 4.01 9.24
C ALA A 29 14.21 4.17 10.27
N MET A 30 14.94 5.29 10.24
CA MET A 30 15.97 5.58 11.24
C MET A 30 15.40 5.70 12.65
N ALA A 31 14.27 6.40 12.81
CA ALA A 31 13.60 6.57 14.11
C ALA A 31 13.14 5.22 14.69
N LEU A 32 12.60 4.32 13.86
CA LEU A 32 12.19 2.98 14.28
C LEU A 32 13.38 2.11 14.66
N MET A 33 14.43 2.10 13.85
CA MET A 33 15.65 1.34 14.17
C MET A 33 16.25 1.77 15.52
N LEU A 34 16.25 3.07 15.82
CA LEU A 34 16.75 3.59 17.10
C LEU A 34 15.78 3.35 18.27
N GLY A 35 14.46 3.39 18.03
CA GLY A 35 13.45 3.26 19.07
C GLY A 35 13.16 1.82 19.51
N GLY A 36 13.35 0.83 18.65
CA GLY A 36 13.03 -0.56 19.00
C GLY A 36 13.63 -1.64 18.10
N GLY A 37 14.63 -1.30 17.28
CA GLY A 37 15.38 -2.27 16.45
C GLY A 37 14.49 -3.10 15.51
N MET A 38 14.86 -4.35 15.28
CA MET A 38 14.17 -5.26 14.35
C MET A 38 12.70 -5.52 14.72
N ALA A 39 12.39 -5.61 16.02
CA ALA A 39 11.04 -5.86 16.50
C ALA A 39 10.07 -4.72 16.14
N SER A 40 10.55 -3.47 16.20
CA SER A 40 9.73 -2.30 15.85
C SER A 40 9.35 -2.26 14.36
N LEU A 41 10.29 -2.63 13.48
CA LEU A 41 10.04 -2.71 12.04
C LEU A 41 9.04 -3.80 11.70
N GLN A 42 9.13 -4.95 12.38
CA GLN A 42 8.19 -6.06 12.19
C GLN A 42 6.79 -5.70 12.67
N ALA A 43 6.67 -5.06 13.84
CA ALA A 43 5.40 -4.59 14.36
C ALA A 43 4.73 -3.59 13.41
N LEU A 44 5.46 -2.58 12.93
CA LEU A 44 4.95 -1.62 11.94
C LEU A 44 4.46 -2.34 10.67
N THR A 45 5.27 -3.27 10.15
CA THR A 45 4.94 -4.00 8.93
C THR A 45 3.66 -4.83 9.10
N LEU A 46 3.46 -5.48 10.25
CA LEU A 46 2.23 -6.22 10.55
C LEU A 46 1.02 -5.30 10.71
N THR A 47 1.18 -4.17 11.42
CA THR A 47 0.11 -3.20 11.62
C THR A 47 -0.36 -2.57 10.31
N VAL A 48 0.55 -2.29 9.38
CA VAL A 48 0.21 -1.72 8.05
C VAL A 48 -0.23 -2.82 7.08
N GLY A 49 0.38 -3.99 7.14
CA GLY A 49 0.14 -5.09 6.21
C GLY A 49 -1.19 -5.81 6.43
N LEU A 50 -1.61 -5.99 7.69
CA LEU A 50 -2.85 -6.69 8.01
C LEU A 50 -4.11 -6.03 7.43
N PRO A 51 -4.37 -4.72 7.58
CA PRO A 51 -5.53 -4.09 6.97
C PRO A 51 -5.46 -4.11 5.44
N PHE A 52 -4.25 -4.01 4.85
CA PHE A 52 -4.08 -4.12 3.41
C PHE A 52 -4.39 -5.54 2.89
N ALA A 53 -4.03 -6.58 3.65
CA ALA A 53 -4.38 -7.96 3.33
C ALA A 53 -5.89 -8.17 3.28
N VAL A 54 -6.66 -7.56 4.19
CA VAL A 54 -8.13 -7.58 4.16
C VAL A 54 -8.66 -6.95 2.86
N VAL A 55 -8.12 -5.80 2.46
CA VAL A 55 -8.50 -5.14 1.20
C VAL A 55 -8.22 -6.04 -0.01
N LEU A 56 -7.06 -6.69 -0.05
CA LEU A 56 -6.70 -7.63 -1.12
C LEU A 56 -7.66 -8.83 -1.18
N LEU A 57 -8.05 -9.38 -0.03
CA LEU A 57 -9.05 -10.46 0.02
C LEU A 57 -10.41 -10.01 -0.53
N CYS A 58 -10.85 -8.79 -0.20
CA CYS A 58 -12.06 -8.21 -0.79
C CYS A 58 -11.95 -8.03 -2.31
N MET A 59 -10.79 -7.57 -2.81
CA MET A 59 -10.55 -7.46 -4.25
C MET A 59 -10.58 -8.84 -4.95
N CYS A 60 -9.96 -9.86 -4.36
CA CYS A 60 -10.03 -11.23 -4.86
C CYS A 60 -11.48 -11.74 -4.91
N ALA A 61 -12.27 -11.50 -3.86
CA ALA A 61 -13.69 -11.86 -3.83
C ALA A 61 -14.49 -11.11 -4.91
N GLY A 62 -14.23 -9.82 -5.11
CA GLY A 62 -14.82 -9.02 -6.18
C GLY A 62 -14.47 -9.53 -7.58
N LEU A 63 -13.22 -9.92 -7.80
CA LEU A 63 -12.76 -10.49 -9.06
C LEU A 63 -13.45 -11.83 -9.35
N VAL A 64 -13.56 -12.71 -8.36
CA VAL A 64 -14.28 -13.99 -8.50
C VAL A 64 -15.76 -13.76 -8.79
N LYS A 65 -16.38 -12.78 -8.13
CA LYS A 65 -17.78 -12.42 -8.40
C LYS A 65 -17.96 -11.89 -9.83
N GLY A 66 -17.12 -10.96 -10.27
CA GLY A 66 -17.18 -10.42 -11.63
C GLY A 66 -16.95 -11.49 -12.70
N LEU A 67 -16.00 -12.40 -12.48
CA LEU A 67 -15.76 -13.53 -13.39
C LEU A 67 -16.96 -14.49 -13.45
N ARG A 68 -17.63 -14.73 -12.32
CA ARG A 68 -18.86 -15.55 -12.26
C ARG A 68 -20.05 -14.88 -12.95
N GLU A 69 -20.18 -13.55 -12.84
CA GLU A 69 -21.21 -12.78 -13.54
C GLU A 69 -21.00 -12.86 -15.06
N GLU A 70 -19.77 -12.70 -15.54
CA GLU A 70 -19.43 -12.84 -16.96
C GLU A 70 -19.75 -14.26 -17.48
N LEU A 71 -19.36 -15.30 -16.74
CA LEU A 71 -19.67 -16.69 -17.10
C LEU A 71 -21.17 -17.00 -17.10
N ALA A 72 -21.95 -16.36 -16.22
CA ALA A 72 -23.40 -16.53 -16.15
C ALA A 72 -24.14 -15.79 -17.28
N ILE A 73 -23.57 -14.71 -17.81
CA ILE A 73 -24.10 -13.99 -18.99
C ILE A 73 -23.86 -14.78 -20.28
N GLN A 74 -22.84 -15.64 -20.30
CA GLN A 74 -22.43 -16.39 -21.50
C GLN A 74 -23.21 -17.71 -21.75
N ASN A 75 -24.16 -18.10 -20.88
CA ASN A 75 -24.97 -19.32 -21.00
C ASN A 75 -26.47 -19.01 -21.03
#